data_AF-A0A967GSP0-F1
#
_entry.id   AF-A0A967GSP0-F1
#
_cell.length_a   1.000
_cell.length_b   1.000
_cell.length_c   1.000
_cell.angle_alpha   90.00
_cell.angle_beta   90.00
_cell.angle_gamma   90.00
#
_symmetry.space_group_name_H-M   'P 1'
#
loop_
_entity.id
_entity.type
_entity.pdbx_description
1 polymer ?
#
loop_
_entity_poly.entity_id
_entity_poly.type
_entity_poly.pdbx_seq_one_letter_code
_entity_poly.pdbx_strand_id
1 'polypeptide(L)'
;MVLHPWAAFKAVQGLHRLPDRRVSRSLRNRRRETPLGHDPADPIRGGDRATQFYKAIGIYAFEDTRIELYAQYHEMDFDAMISAVLDAFATEAGQIDYERRRVVWSEASNADIQTINTRCLDRLTMDQRAFPIMRALAKDGDFMSHIHGAQNEGVIA
;
A
#
# COMPACT_ATOMS: atom_id res chain seq x y z
N MET A 1 28.93 -6.02 16.98
CA MET A 1 28.15 -7.22 16.63
C MET A 1 26.69 -6.90 16.87
N VAL A 2 25.97 -6.45 15.83
CA VAL A 2 24.59 -5.97 15.93
C VAL A 2 23.70 -7.01 15.26
N LEU A 3 22.85 -7.66 16.05
CA LEU A 3 21.82 -8.57 15.57
C LEU A 3 20.68 -7.72 14.97
N HIS A 4 20.52 -7.77 13.65
CA HIS A 4 19.40 -7.14 12.97
C HIS A 4 18.10 -7.93 13.24
N PRO A 5 16.95 -7.29 13.53
CA PRO A 5 15.70 -7.97 13.90
C PRO A 5 15.01 -8.69 12.73
N TRP A 6 15.49 -8.52 11.49
CA TRP A 6 14.82 -9.03 10.29
C TRP A 6 15.13 -10.49 9.93
N ALA A 7 16.08 -11.14 10.62
CA ALA A 7 16.45 -12.52 10.30
C ALA A 7 15.40 -13.57 10.72
N ALA A 8 14.49 -13.23 11.65
CA ALA A 8 13.51 -14.18 12.20
C ALA A 8 12.24 -14.35 11.34
N PHE A 9 12.00 -13.49 10.34
CA PHE A 9 10.71 -13.49 9.62
C PHE A 9 10.64 -14.47 8.43
N LYS A 10 11.77 -15.06 8.00
CA LYS A 10 11.81 -15.95 6.82
C LYS A 10 11.43 -17.41 7.08
N ALA A 11 11.17 -17.79 8.33
CA ALA A 11 10.95 -19.20 8.69
C ALA A 11 9.48 -19.67 8.65
N VAL A 12 8.49 -18.78 8.44
CA VAL A 12 7.09 -19.12 8.74
C VAL A 12 6.20 -19.43 7.54
N GLN A 13 6.62 -19.25 6.28
CA GLN A 13 5.71 -19.55 5.16
C GLN A 13 6.37 -20.40 4.09
N GLY A 14 6.19 -21.72 4.23
CA GLY A 14 5.73 -22.71 3.23
C GLY A 14 5.94 -22.50 1.72
N LEU A 15 6.87 -21.68 1.26
CA LEU A 15 7.08 -21.30 -0.14
C LEU A 15 7.78 -22.38 -1.00
N HIS A 16 7.83 -23.63 -0.53
CA HIS A 16 8.40 -24.77 -1.26
C HIS A 16 7.40 -25.54 -2.13
N ARG A 17 6.16 -25.03 -2.34
CA ARG A 17 5.12 -25.75 -3.09
C ARG A 17 4.39 -24.89 -4.13
N LEU A 18 5.13 -24.24 -5.01
CA LEU A 18 4.55 -23.78 -6.27
C LEU A 18 4.88 -24.81 -7.36
N PRO A 19 3.87 -25.46 -7.99
CA PRO A 19 4.12 -26.40 -9.06
C PRO A 19 4.55 -25.67 -10.34
N ASP A 20 5.61 -26.17 -10.97
CA ASP A 20 6.11 -25.70 -12.25
C ASP A 20 5.01 -25.68 -13.32
N ARG A 21 4.69 -24.48 -13.83
CA ARG A 21 3.83 -24.30 -15.01
C ARG A 21 4.58 -24.75 -16.27
N ARG A 22 4.62 -26.05 -16.52
CA ARG A 22 4.78 -26.56 -17.89
C ARG A 22 3.45 -26.54 -18.62
N VAL A 23 3.45 -25.79 -19.71
CA VAL A 23 2.37 -25.65 -20.68
C VAL A 23 2.01 -27.01 -21.28
N SER A 24 0.74 -27.40 -21.19
CA SER A 24 0.17 -28.51 -21.96
C SER A 24 -1.11 -28.07 -22.66
N ARG A 25 -0.93 -27.66 -23.91
CA ARG A 25 -1.99 -27.47 -24.90
C ARG A 25 -2.51 -28.86 -25.30
N SER A 26 -3.70 -29.26 -24.86
CA SER A 26 -4.66 -30.03 -25.67
C SER A 26 -5.89 -30.41 -24.85
N LEU A 27 -7.07 -30.05 -25.37
CA LEU A 27 -8.17 -30.98 -25.62
C LEU A 27 -9.31 -30.21 -26.29
N ARG A 28 -9.35 -30.37 -27.61
CA ARG A 28 -10.47 -30.06 -28.49
C ARG A 28 -11.69 -30.91 -28.10
N ASN A 29 -12.87 -30.31 -28.26
CA ASN A 29 -14.10 -30.94 -28.70
C ASN A 29 -14.61 -32.18 -27.96
N ARG A 30 -15.65 -32.00 -27.13
CA ARG A 30 -16.83 -32.88 -27.19
C ARG A 30 -18.13 -32.09 -27.23
N ARG A 31 -18.92 -32.48 -28.21
CA ARG A 31 -20.22 -31.98 -28.65
C ARG A 31 -21.35 -32.41 -27.71
N ARG A 32 -22.43 -31.61 -27.80
CA ARG A 32 -23.86 -31.97 -27.86
C ARG A 32 -24.69 -32.15 -26.58
N GLU A 33 -25.70 -31.26 -26.53
CA GLU A 33 -27.14 -31.50 -26.31
C GLU A 33 -27.67 -31.75 -24.90
N THR A 34 -28.35 -30.72 -24.37
CA THR A 34 -29.74 -30.80 -23.86
C THR A 34 -30.27 -29.38 -23.55
N PRO A 35 -31.47 -28.97 -24.02
CA PRO A 35 -32.14 -27.77 -23.53
C PRO A 35 -33.06 -28.18 -22.37
N LEU A 36 -32.58 -28.04 -21.13
CA LEU A 36 -33.34 -28.43 -19.94
C LEU A 36 -33.41 -27.25 -18.97
N GLY A 37 -34.64 -26.83 -18.68
CA GLY A 37 -35.03 -26.12 -17.47
C GLY A 37 -34.58 -24.66 -17.39
N HIS A 38 -35.48 -23.73 -17.69
CA HIS A 38 -35.38 -22.37 -17.16
C HIS A 38 -35.76 -22.43 -15.68
N ASP A 39 -34.76 -22.51 -14.80
CA ASP A 39 -34.95 -22.34 -13.36
C ASP A 39 -34.73 -20.85 -13.02
N PRO A 40 -35.78 -20.10 -12.62
CA PRO A 40 -35.66 -18.68 -12.28
C PRO A 40 -34.91 -18.43 -10.96
N ALA A 41 -34.49 -19.48 -10.25
CA ALA A 41 -33.77 -19.37 -8.98
C ALA A 41 -32.24 -19.39 -9.08
N ASP A 42 -31.65 -19.45 -10.28
CA ASP A 42 -30.19 -19.57 -10.44
C ASP A 42 -29.47 -18.20 -10.27
N PRO A 43 -28.75 -17.93 -9.16
CA PRO A 43 -28.15 -16.63 -8.87
C PRO A 43 -26.88 -16.36 -9.70
N ILE A 44 -26.45 -17.32 -10.52
CA ILE A 44 -25.13 -17.33 -11.17
C ILE A 44 -25.10 -16.52 -12.48
N ARG A 45 -26.24 -16.02 -12.99
CA ARG A 45 -26.30 -15.40 -14.33
C ARG A 45 -26.66 -13.92 -14.42
N GLY A 46 -26.65 -13.18 -13.31
CA GLY A 46 -26.94 -11.74 -13.30
C GLY A 46 -25.74 -10.80 -13.24
N GLY A 47 -24.55 -11.30 -12.91
CA GLY A 47 -23.33 -10.49 -12.80
C GLY A 47 -22.24 -11.08 -13.68
N ASP A 48 -21.63 -10.23 -14.50
CA ASP A 48 -20.56 -10.55 -15.44
C ASP A 48 -19.59 -11.57 -14.82
N ARG A 49 -19.47 -12.75 -15.46
CA ARG A 49 -18.69 -13.88 -14.92
C ARG A 49 -17.24 -13.50 -14.63
N ALA A 50 -16.73 -12.49 -15.34
CA ALA A 50 -15.46 -11.85 -15.03
C ALA A 50 -15.46 -11.25 -13.62
N THR A 51 -16.43 -10.41 -13.27
CA THR A 51 -16.54 -9.76 -11.95
C THR A 51 -16.64 -10.78 -10.82
N GLN A 52 -17.42 -11.84 -10.98
CA GLN A 52 -17.52 -12.90 -9.96
C GLN A 52 -16.21 -13.69 -9.82
N PHE A 53 -15.52 -13.96 -10.94
CA PHE A 53 -14.23 -14.62 -10.92
C PHE A 53 -13.15 -13.73 -10.27
N TYR A 54 -13.12 -12.42 -10.56
CA TYR A 54 -12.19 -11.50 -9.92
C TYR A 54 -12.52 -11.23 -8.44
N LYS A 55 -13.79 -11.29 -8.03
CA LYS A 55 -14.22 -11.25 -6.62
C LYS A 55 -13.77 -12.53 -5.88
N ALA A 56 -13.82 -13.68 -6.54
CA ALA A 56 -13.33 -14.97 -6.01
C ALA A 56 -11.79 -15.11 -6.02
N ILE A 57 -11.08 -14.45 -6.95
CA ILE A 57 -9.61 -14.35 -6.95
C ILE A 57 -9.11 -13.30 -5.93
N GLY A 58 -10.02 -12.56 -5.28
CA GLY A 58 -9.71 -11.70 -4.14
C GLY A 58 -9.13 -10.34 -4.47
N ILE A 59 -9.06 -9.94 -5.74
CA ILE A 59 -8.46 -8.65 -6.13
C ILE A 59 -9.41 -7.49 -5.82
N TYR A 60 -10.71 -7.59 -6.19
CA TYR A 60 -11.70 -6.56 -5.83
C TYR A 60 -12.19 -6.67 -4.38
N ALA A 61 -12.22 -7.89 -3.82
CA ALA A 61 -12.57 -8.08 -2.41
C ALA A 61 -11.53 -7.43 -1.48
N PHE A 62 -10.27 -7.24 -1.91
CA PHE A 62 -9.23 -6.59 -1.12
C PHE A 62 -9.31 -5.05 -1.17
N GLU A 63 -9.76 -4.48 -2.28
CA GLU A 63 -9.91 -3.01 -2.39
C GLU A 63 -11.19 -2.52 -1.68
N ASP A 64 -12.32 -3.22 -1.87
CA ASP A 64 -13.56 -2.91 -1.13
C ASP A 64 -13.34 -3.01 0.40
N THR A 65 -12.54 -3.99 0.84
CA THR A 65 -12.19 -4.13 2.27
C THR A 65 -11.21 -3.06 2.76
N ARG A 66 -10.29 -2.55 1.93
CA ARG A 66 -9.38 -1.47 2.35
C ARG A 66 -10.11 -0.17 2.64
N ILE A 67 -11.08 0.20 1.81
CA ILE A 67 -11.89 1.42 2.03
C ILE A 67 -12.65 1.30 3.35
N GLU A 68 -13.28 0.15 3.62
CA GLU A 68 -13.98 -0.12 4.87
C GLU A 68 -13.03 -0.08 6.08
N LEU A 69 -11.82 -0.66 5.95
CA LEU A 69 -10.81 -0.63 7.02
C LEU A 69 -10.32 0.79 7.32
N TYR A 70 -10.07 1.62 6.30
CA TYR A 70 -9.71 3.01 6.52
C TYR A 70 -10.81 3.77 7.25
N ALA A 71 -12.08 3.58 6.87
CA ALA A 71 -13.19 4.18 7.59
C ALA A 71 -13.19 3.77 9.07
N GLN A 72 -12.98 2.49 9.36
CA GLN A 72 -12.88 1.98 10.74
C GLN A 72 -11.68 2.59 11.50
N TYR A 73 -10.50 2.70 10.88
CA TYR A 73 -9.34 3.32 11.53
C TYR A 73 -9.56 4.81 11.81
N HIS A 74 -10.25 5.51 10.91
CA HIS A 74 -10.66 6.89 11.12
C HIS A 74 -11.68 7.03 12.26
N GLU A 75 -12.61 6.08 12.40
CA GLU A 75 -13.54 6.06 13.54
C GLU A 75 -12.81 5.79 14.86
N MET A 76 -11.84 4.87 14.86
CA MET A 76 -11.01 4.57 16.03
C MET A 76 -10.17 5.78 16.49
N ASP A 77 -9.77 6.66 15.57
CA ASP A 77 -8.99 7.86 15.89
C ASP A 77 -9.78 8.90 16.72
N PHE A 78 -11.12 8.78 16.81
CA PHE A 78 -11.91 9.61 17.73
C PHE A 78 -11.76 9.20 19.20
N ASP A 79 -11.26 7.98 19.48
CA ASP A 79 -10.92 7.58 20.84
C ASP A 79 -9.66 8.33 21.31
N ALA A 80 -9.77 9.01 22.45
CA ALA A 80 -8.72 9.89 22.95
C ALA A 80 -7.42 9.13 23.26
N MET A 81 -7.50 7.87 23.70
CA MET A 81 -6.32 7.07 24.01
C MET A 81 -5.62 6.64 22.72
N ILE A 82 -6.38 6.18 21.72
CA ILE A 82 -5.83 5.81 20.41
C ILE A 82 -5.17 7.02 19.75
N SER A 83 -5.87 8.16 19.73
CA SER A 83 -5.36 9.39 19.14
C SER A 83 -4.04 9.85 19.79
N ALA A 84 -3.96 9.80 21.11
CA ALA A 84 -2.75 10.14 21.85
C ALA A 84 -1.58 9.20 21.56
N VAL A 85 -1.83 7.90 21.37
CA VAL A 85 -0.79 6.93 20.99
C VAL A 85 -0.27 7.21 19.57
N LEU A 86 -1.16 7.54 18.63
CA LEU A 86 -0.78 7.93 17.27
C LEU A 86 0.06 9.22 17.26
N ASP A 87 -0.31 10.21 18.07
CA ASP A 87 0.46 11.45 18.22
C ASP A 87 1.84 11.21 18.85
N ALA A 88 1.91 10.36 19.88
CA ALA A 88 3.17 9.98 20.51
C ALA A 88 4.10 9.26 19.50
N PHE A 89 3.56 8.31 18.74
CA PHE A 89 4.31 7.63 17.69
C PHE A 89 4.84 8.62 16.64
N ALA A 90 3.98 9.51 16.13
CA ALA A 90 4.38 10.49 15.12
C ALA A 90 5.41 11.49 15.65
N THR A 91 5.33 11.86 16.93
CA THR A 91 6.32 12.72 17.61
C THR A 91 7.68 12.03 17.73
N GLU A 92 7.69 10.74 18.09
CA GLU A 92 8.92 9.97 18.24
C GLU A 92 9.57 9.65 16.88
N ALA A 93 8.77 9.23 15.90
CA ALA A 93 9.25 8.96 14.54
C ALA A 93 9.72 10.23 13.82
N GLY A 94 9.10 11.38 14.14
CA GLY A 94 9.34 12.68 13.51
C GLY A 94 10.37 13.54 14.21
N GLN A 95 11.21 12.97 15.07
CA GLN A 95 12.22 13.73 15.78
C GLN A 95 13.20 14.42 14.82
N ILE A 96 13.51 15.66 15.14
CA ILE A 96 14.51 16.46 14.42
C ILE A 96 15.89 15.93 14.77
N ASP A 97 16.69 15.60 13.76
CA ASP A 97 18.09 15.24 13.94
C ASP A 97 18.88 16.44 14.52
N TYR A 98 19.62 16.21 15.60
CA TYR A 98 20.33 17.28 16.30
C TYR A 98 21.43 17.93 15.44
N GLU A 99 22.13 17.11 14.65
CA GLU A 99 23.24 17.58 13.81
C GLU A 99 22.74 18.33 12.58
N ARG A 100 21.75 17.77 11.88
CA ARG A 100 21.22 18.31 10.63
C ARG A 100 20.12 19.35 10.83
N ARG A 101 19.54 19.43 12.03
CA ARG A 101 18.39 20.30 12.39
C ARG A 101 17.18 20.09 11.46
N ARG A 102 16.97 18.86 11.02
CA ARG A 102 15.92 18.46 10.07
C ARG A 102 15.32 17.12 10.42
N VAL A 103 14.08 16.88 9.97
CA VAL A 103 13.40 15.58 10.14
C VAL A 103 13.75 14.65 8.99
N VAL A 104 13.82 15.17 7.77
CA VAL A 104 14.11 14.38 6.56
C VAL A 104 15.25 15.02 5.77
N TRP A 105 16.21 14.21 5.35
CA TRP A 105 17.32 14.65 4.51
C TRP A 105 17.69 13.60 3.46
N SER A 106 18.42 14.02 2.43
CA SER A 106 18.96 13.14 1.40
C SER A 106 20.46 13.01 1.57
N GLU A 107 20.96 11.78 1.45
CA GLU A 107 22.38 11.48 1.34
C GLU A 107 22.64 10.89 -0.04
N ALA A 108 23.62 11.44 -0.77
CA ALA A 108 24.02 10.93 -2.07
C ALA A 108 25.53 11.12 -2.24
N SER A 109 26.17 10.19 -2.94
CA SER A 109 27.61 10.29 -3.26
C SER A 109 27.91 11.43 -4.24
N ASN A 110 26.93 11.79 -5.08
CA ASN A 110 27.02 12.91 -6.01
C ASN A 110 26.42 14.17 -5.36
N ALA A 111 27.24 15.21 -5.21
CA ALA A 111 26.87 16.48 -4.59
C ALA A 111 25.74 17.22 -5.32
N ASP A 112 25.69 17.14 -6.65
CA ASP A 112 24.63 17.79 -7.45
C ASP A 112 23.28 17.12 -7.18
N ILE A 113 23.25 15.79 -7.15
CA ILE A 113 22.06 15.00 -6.83
C ILE A 113 21.61 15.30 -5.39
N GLN A 114 22.54 15.33 -4.44
CA GLN A 114 22.21 15.66 -3.05
C GLN A 114 21.58 17.05 -2.94
N THR A 115 22.13 18.03 -3.67
CA THR A 115 21.61 19.40 -3.70
C THR A 115 20.21 19.45 -4.30
N ILE A 116 19.97 18.77 -5.41
CA ILE A 116 18.65 18.71 -6.06
C ILE A 116 17.62 18.07 -5.12
N ASN A 117 17.92 16.90 -4.54
CA ASN A 117 17.00 16.21 -3.64
C ASN A 117 16.69 17.05 -2.40
N THR A 118 17.70 17.68 -1.82
CA THR A 118 17.51 18.56 -0.65
C THR A 118 16.58 19.73 -1.00
N ARG A 119 16.78 20.38 -2.16
CA ARG A 119 15.87 21.44 -2.63
C ARG A 119 14.44 20.93 -2.88
N CYS A 120 14.26 19.70 -3.34
CA CYS A 120 12.94 19.11 -3.50
C CYS A 120 12.24 18.91 -2.14
N LEU A 121 12.96 18.38 -1.14
CA LEU A 121 12.42 18.22 0.23
C LEU A 121 12.04 19.58 0.84
N ASP A 122 12.83 20.62 0.58
CA ASP A 122 12.58 21.98 1.06
C ASP A 122 11.32 22.58 0.45
N ARG A 123 11.16 22.45 -0.87
CA ARG A 123 9.97 22.95 -1.57
C ARG A 123 8.71 22.24 -1.10
N LEU A 124 8.80 20.94 -0.86
CA LEU A 124 7.70 20.15 -0.28
C LEU A 124 7.45 20.45 1.19
N THR A 125 8.25 21.31 1.84
CA THR A 125 8.14 21.65 3.26
C THR A 125 8.15 20.40 4.15
N MET A 126 9.01 19.43 3.83
CA MET A 126 8.94 18.10 4.44
C MET A 126 9.07 18.09 5.97
N ASP A 127 9.80 19.03 6.56
CA ASP A 127 9.88 19.16 8.02
C ASP A 127 8.51 19.46 8.66
N GLN A 128 7.63 20.21 7.97
CA GLN A 128 6.26 20.50 8.44
C GLN A 128 5.31 19.34 8.13
N ARG A 129 5.57 18.59 7.06
CA ARG A 129 4.73 17.46 6.63
C ARG A 129 5.10 16.14 7.31
N ALA A 130 6.27 16.03 7.94
CA ALA A 130 6.73 14.78 8.55
C ALA A 130 5.74 14.24 9.59
N PHE A 131 5.29 15.07 10.53
CA PHE A 131 4.33 14.67 11.56
C PHE A 131 3.02 14.11 10.98
N PRO A 132 2.26 14.85 10.13
CA PRO A 132 1.01 14.32 9.59
C PRO A 132 1.22 13.08 8.70
N ILE A 133 2.34 12.97 7.99
CA ILE A 133 2.68 11.78 7.18
C ILE A 133 2.93 10.57 8.08
N MET A 134 3.76 10.71 9.12
CA MET A 134 4.07 9.61 10.03
C MET A 134 2.85 9.16 10.81
N ARG A 135 2.00 10.10 11.22
CA ARG A 135 0.74 9.80 11.88
C ARG A 135 -0.23 9.06 10.96
N ALA A 136 -0.34 9.47 9.70
CA ALA A 136 -1.15 8.79 8.70
C ALA A 136 -0.61 7.37 8.42
N LEU A 137 0.70 7.21 8.27
CA LEU A 137 1.34 5.89 8.10
C LEU A 137 1.07 4.96 9.29
N ALA A 138 1.08 5.48 10.52
CA ALA A 138 0.79 4.68 11.71
C ALA A 138 -0.67 4.21 11.77
N LYS A 139 -1.60 5.05 11.31
CA LYS A 139 -3.04 4.80 11.35
C LYS A 139 -3.50 3.94 10.17
N ASP A 140 -3.16 4.33 8.96
CA ASP A 140 -3.65 3.73 7.71
C ASP A 140 -2.70 2.66 7.16
N GLY A 141 -1.44 2.65 7.60
CA GLY A 141 -0.41 1.73 7.09
C GLY A 141 0.21 2.18 5.76
N ASP A 142 -0.35 3.20 5.12
CA ASP A 142 0.17 3.85 3.92
C ASP A 142 -0.15 5.34 3.88
N PHE A 143 0.52 6.05 2.97
CA PHE A 143 0.29 7.47 2.72
C PHE A 143 0.54 7.76 1.24
N MET A 144 -0.42 8.40 0.59
CA MET A 144 -0.31 8.79 -0.82
C MET A 144 -0.39 10.30 -0.95
N SER A 145 0.56 10.88 -1.67
CA SER A 145 0.54 12.31 -2.02
C SER A 145 0.81 12.44 -3.51
N HIS A 146 0.03 13.28 -4.16
CA HIS A 146 0.31 13.70 -5.53
C HIS A 146 1.27 14.90 -5.48
N ILE A 147 2.36 14.81 -6.25
CA ILE A 147 3.37 15.86 -6.33
C ILE A 147 3.39 16.37 -7.77
N HIS A 148 3.22 17.68 -7.94
CA HIS A 148 3.27 18.30 -9.26
C HIS A 148 4.69 18.77 -9.56
N GLY A 149 5.14 18.52 -10.78
CA GLY A 149 6.39 19.05 -11.30
C GLY A 149 6.14 20.04 -12.43
N ALA A 150 6.98 21.07 -12.52
CA ALA A 150 7.05 21.94 -13.69
C ALA A 150 8.46 21.94 -14.30
N GLN A 151 8.48 22.08 -15.63
CA GLN A 151 9.71 22.11 -16.40
C GLN A 151 10.56 23.32 -15.96
N ASN A 152 11.85 23.09 -15.74
CA ASN A 152 12.82 24.08 -15.24
C ASN A 152 12.58 24.63 -13.82
N GLU A 153 11.45 24.31 -13.19
CA GLU A 153 11.14 24.74 -11.80
C GLU A 153 11.33 23.58 -10.81
N GLY A 154 11.10 22.33 -11.24
CA GLY A 154 11.19 21.14 -10.40
C GLY A 154 9.87 20.84 -9.70
N VAL A 155 9.90 20.43 -8.43
CA VAL A 155 8.69 20.15 -7.64
C VAL A 155 8.00 21.46 -7.22
N ILE A 156 6.69 21.54 -7.46
CA ILE A 156 5.81 22.60 -6.98
C ILE A 156 4.95 21.99 -5.86
N ALA A 157 4.93 22.65 -4.71
CA ALA A 157 4.17 22.23 -3.53
C ALA A 157 2.80 22.87 -3.47
#